data_AF-A0A2A4MJU1-F1
#
_entry.id   AF-A0A2A4MJU1-F1
#
_cell.length_a   1.000
_cell.length_b   1.000
_cell.length_c   1.000
_cell.angle_alpha   90.00
_cell.angle_beta   90.00
_cell.angle_gamma   90.00
#
_symmetry.space_group_name_H-M   'P 1'
#
loop_
_entity.id
_entity.type
_entity.pdbx_description
1 polymer ?
#
loop_
_entity_poly.entity_id
_entity_poly.type
_entity_poly.pdbx_seq_one_letter_code
_entity_poly.pdbx_strand_id
1 'polypeptide(L)'
;MKKSEQYLGYLERRKTFLEEISNDAEFKIFRTLYLAGKNTLPRIKDKLPDLDEYEFNELKKKVQKEVFYNDLFSDKINFQELLNYFNYQNEFTQFITMHKTKGSGIDNVLVVLDEYFWHEYNFRHIYSGEADADKKWKNQKLFYVACSRAKNNLKIVRLISDECEKSELEAFFDNITEIMIE
;
A
#
# COMPACT_ATOMS: atom_id res chain seq x y z
N MET A 1 8.43 3.50 -33.86
CA MET A 1 9.35 2.77 -32.95
C MET A 1 9.19 1.27 -33.15
N LYS A 2 10.27 0.50 -33.24
CA LYS A 2 10.21 -0.97 -33.34
C LYS A 2 9.78 -1.53 -31.99
N LYS A 3 8.77 -2.40 -31.98
CA LYS A 3 8.30 -3.07 -30.76
C LYS A 3 9.35 -4.08 -30.30
N SER A 4 9.67 -4.11 -29.00
CA SER A 4 10.59 -5.11 -28.43
C SER A 4 9.94 -6.50 -28.42
N GLU A 5 10.74 -7.55 -28.48
CA GLU A 5 10.25 -8.94 -28.39
C GLU A 5 9.53 -9.20 -27.06
N GLN A 6 10.02 -8.61 -25.97
CA GLN A 6 9.38 -8.68 -24.65
C GLN A 6 7.96 -8.11 -24.68
N TYR A 7 7.77 -6.95 -25.33
CA TYR A 7 6.46 -6.33 -25.47
C TYR A 7 5.51 -7.18 -26.33
N LEU A 8 6.01 -7.71 -27.45
CA LEU A 8 5.22 -8.59 -28.31
C LEU A 8 4.79 -9.87 -27.58
N GLY A 9 5.71 -10.50 -26.85
CA GLY A 9 5.39 -11.68 -26.03
C GLY A 9 4.40 -11.38 -24.91
N TYR A 10 4.43 -10.17 -24.34
CA TYR A 10 3.44 -9.73 -23.36
C TYR A 10 2.04 -9.59 -23.97
N LEU A 11 1.94 -8.98 -25.16
CA LEU A 11 0.67 -8.86 -25.88
C LEU A 11 0.08 -10.22 -26.22
N GLU A 12 0.92 -11.18 -26.61
CA GLU A 12 0.45 -12.52 -26.97
C GLU A 12 -0.06 -13.28 -25.76
N ARG A 13 0.69 -13.30 -24.64
CA ARG A 13 0.21 -13.89 -23.37
C ARG A 13 -1.11 -13.31 -22.91
N ARG A 14 -1.28 -11.99 -23.06
CA ARG A 14 -2.54 -11.31 -22.74
C ARG A 14 -3.66 -11.82 -23.64
N LYS A 15 -3.44 -11.84 -24.95
CA LYS A 15 -4.42 -12.30 -25.94
C LYS A 15 -4.86 -13.74 -25.66
N THR A 16 -3.91 -14.66 -25.51
CA THR A 16 -4.19 -16.06 -25.18
C THR A 16 -5.00 -16.20 -23.90
N PHE A 17 -4.63 -15.47 -22.84
CA PHE A 17 -5.35 -15.51 -21.57
C PHE A 17 -6.80 -14.98 -21.71
N LEU A 18 -7.00 -13.88 -22.43
CA LEU A 18 -8.34 -13.31 -22.64
C LEU A 18 -9.22 -14.23 -23.49
N GLU A 19 -8.64 -14.92 -24.48
CA GLU A 19 -9.33 -15.92 -25.28
C GLU A 19 -9.72 -17.15 -24.44
N GLU A 20 -8.82 -17.64 -23.58
CA GLU A 20 -9.08 -18.76 -22.67
C GLU A 20 -10.28 -18.49 -21.75
N ILE A 21 -10.25 -17.38 -21.01
CA ILE A 21 -11.33 -17.04 -20.07
C ILE A 21 -12.63 -16.66 -20.78
N SER A 22 -12.55 -16.15 -22.02
CA SER A 22 -13.73 -15.85 -22.84
C SER A 22 -14.43 -17.13 -23.31
N ASN A 23 -13.79 -18.30 -23.26
CA ASN A 23 -14.41 -19.58 -23.59
C ASN A 23 -14.83 -20.39 -22.35
N ASP A 24 -14.45 -19.95 -21.16
CA ASP A 24 -14.77 -20.59 -19.88
C ASP A 24 -16.13 -20.11 -19.34
N ALA A 25 -17.13 -21.00 -19.35
CA ALA A 25 -18.49 -20.69 -18.91
C ALA A 25 -18.58 -20.49 -17.39
N GLU A 26 -17.85 -21.29 -16.61
CA GLU A 26 -17.82 -21.19 -15.14
C GLU A 26 -17.20 -19.88 -14.71
N PHE A 27 -16.08 -19.50 -15.35
CA PHE A 27 -15.45 -18.21 -15.13
C PHE A 27 -16.40 -17.05 -15.39
N LYS A 28 -17.17 -17.06 -16.48
CA LYS A 28 -18.12 -15.97 -16.80
C LYS A 28 -19.18 -15.80 -15.71
N ILE A 29 -19.72 -16.90 -15.18
CA ILE A 29 -20.71 -16.87 -14.10
C ILE A 29 -20.08 -16.28 -12.85
N PHE A 30 -18.93 -16.83 -12.43
CA PHE A 30 -18.19 -16.35 -11.26
C PHE A 30 -17.85 -14.86 -11.38
N ARG A 31 -17.28 -14.44 -12.51
CA ARG A 31 -16.90 -13.06 -12.81
C ARG A 31 -18.09 -12.10 -12.65
N THR A 32 -19.23 -12.46 -13.20
CA THR A 32 -20.44 -11.62 -13.14
C THR A 32 -20.89 -11.41 -11.68
N LEU A 33 -20.92 -12.48 -10.89
CA LEU A 33 -21.25 -12.41 -9.47
C LEU A 33 -20.21 -11.61 -8.68
N TYR A 34 -18.92 -11.88 -8.92
CA TYR A 34 -17.81 -11.23 -8.22
C TYR A 34 -17.83 -9.71 -8.42
N LEU A 35 -18.00 -9.25 -9.67
CA LEU A 35 -18.10 -7.82 -10.00
C LEU A 35 -19.41 -7.18 -9.49
N ALA A 36 -20.47 -7.95 -9.28
CA ALA A 36 -21.71 -7.51 -8.65
C ALA A 36 -21.63 -7.41 -7.11
N GLY A 37 -20.45 -7.58 -6.51
CA GLY A 37 -20.22 -7.42 -5.07
C GLY A 37 -20.18 -8.71 -4.26
N LYS A 38 -20.33 -9.88 -4.90
CA LYS A 38 -20.16 -11.21 -4.28
C LYS A 38 -18.66 -11.58 -4.24
N ASN A 39 -17.84 -10.68 -3.74
CA ASN A 39 -16.38 -10.68 -3.87
C ASN A 39 -15.63 -11.40 -2.74
N THR A 40 -16.34 -12.14 -1.89
CA THR A 40 -15.76 -13.00 -0.84
C THR A 40 -16.42 -14.37 -0.89
N LEU A 41 -15.68 -15.41 -0.45
CA LEU A 41 -16.17 -16.79 -0.44
C LEU A 41 -17.52 -16.93 0.29
N PRO A 42 -17.72 -16.38 1.50
CA PRO A 42 -19.02 -16.48 2.19
C PRO A 42 -20.15 -15.81 1.40
N ARG A 43 -19.86 -14.71 0.69
CA ARG A 43 -20.86 -13.94 -0.03
C ARG A 43 -21.35 -14.64 -1.28
N ILE A 44 -20.50 -15.41 -1.96
CA ILE A 44 -20.82 -16.04 -3.25
C ILE A 44 -21.42 -17.44 -3.10
N LYS A 45 -21.25 -18.08 -1.94
CA LYS A 45 -21.75 -19.44 -1.66
C LYS A 45 -23.27 -19.61 -1.78
N ASP A 46 -24.05 -18.53 -1.71
CA ASP A 46 -25.51 -18.60 -1.98
C ASP A 46 -25.84 -18.93 -3.44
N LYS A 47 -24.91 -18.66 -4.36
CA LYS A 47 -25.05 -18.91 -5.80
C LYS A 47 -24.15 -20.03 -6.31
N LEU A 48 -22.99 -20.20 -5.67
CA LEU A 48 -22.00 -21.22 -5.99
C LEU A 48 -21.65 -21.99 -4.70
N PRO A 49 -22.53 -22.90 -4.23
CA PRO A 49 -22.38 -23.56 -2.93
C PRO A 49 -21.20 -24.54 -2.88
N ASP A 50 -20.90 -25.17 -4.03
CA ASP A 50 -19.86 -26.19 -4.15
C ASP A 50 -18.45 -25.59 -4.28
N LEU A 51 -18.34 -24.27 -4.44
CA LEU A 51 -17.07 -23.60 -4.63
C LEU A 51 -16.25 -23.63 -3.33
N ASP A 52 -15.06 -24.23 -3.42
CA ASP A 52 -14.13 -24.27 -2.31
C ASP A 52 -13.22 -23.01 -2.25
N GLU A 53 -12.40 -22.92 -1.20
CA GLU A 53 -11.50 -21.78 -1.01
C GLU A 53 -10.39 -21.71 -2.07
N TYR A 54 -9.89 -22.85 -2.53
CA TYR A 54 -8.84 -22.92 -3.54
C TYR A 54 -9.38 -22.44 -4.89
N GLU A 55 -10.50 -23.00 -5.33
CA GLU A 55 -11.19 -22.63 -6.58
C GLU A 55 -11.60 -21.16 -6.59
N PHE A 56 -12.16 -20.67 -5.48
CA PHE A 56 -12.49 -19.26 -5.32
C PHE A 56 -11.26 -18.36 -5.52
N ASN A 57 -10.13 -18.71 -4.91
CA ASN A 57 -8.91 -17.92 -5.01
C ASN A 57 -8.33 -17.95 -6.43
N GLU A 58 -8.39 -19.08 -7.13
CA GLU A 58 -7.95 -19.18 -8.53
C GLU A 58 -8.84 -18.36 -9.48
N LEU A 59 -10.17 -18.47 -9.35
CA LEU A 59 -11.10 -17.66 -10.14
C LEU A 59 -10.97 -16.17 -9.83
N LYS A 60 -10.79 -15.80 -8.56
CA LYS A 60 -10.52 -14.43 -8.13
C LYS A 60 -9.28 -13.86 -8.82
N LYS A 61 -8.16 -14.61 -8.84
CA LYS A 61 -6.93 -14.20 -9.53
C LYS A 61 -7.19 -13.99 -11.02
N LYS A 62 -7.94 -14.88 -11.68
CA LYS A 62 -8.31 -14.73 -13.10
C LYS A 62 -9.12 -13.45 -13.33
N VAL A 63 -10.14 -13.16 -12.52
CA VAL A 63 -10.95 -11.92 -12.65
C VAL A 63 -10.08 -10.68 -12.45
N GLN A 64 -9.24 -10.66 -11.41
CA GLN A 64 -8.33 -9.54 -11.15
C GLN A 64 -7.37 -9.30 -12.32
N LYS A 65 -6.83 -10.37 -12.90
CA LYS A 65 -5.92 -10.32 -14.05
C LYS A 65 -6.62 -9.82 -15.32
N GLU A 66 -7.85 -10.27 -15.58
CA GLU A 66 -8.68 -9.78 -16.68
C GLU A 66 -8.94 -8.27 -16.53
N VAL A 67 -9.46 -7.85 -15.37
CA VAL A 67 -9.75 -6.44 -15.09
C VAL A 67 -8.49 -5.59 -15.27
N PHE A 68 -7.36 -6.03 -14.72
CA PHE A 68 -6.08 -5.35 -14.91
C PHE A 68 -5.70 -5.20 -16.39
N TYR A 69 -5.79 -6.27 -17.19
CA TYR A 69 -5.47 -6.19 -18.61
C TYR A 69 -6.41 -5.29 -19.38
N ASN A 70 -7.71 -5.32 -19.09
CA ASN A 70 -8.66 -4.44 -19.76
C ASN A 70 -8.43 -2.98 -19.37
N ASP A 71 -8.25 -2.70 -18.08
CA ASP A 71 -8.02 -1.36 -17.56
C ASP A 71 -6.70 -0.76 -18.07
N LEU A 72 -5.60 -1.52 -18.02
CA LEU A 72 -4.27 -1.07 -18.46
C LEU A 72 -4.22 -0.68 -19.94
N PHE A 73 -5.05 -1.29 -20.77
CA PHE A 73 -5.13 -1.03 -22.21
C PHE A 73 -6.36 -0.21 -22.62
N SER A 74 -7.04 0.39 -21.64
CA SER A 74 -8.15 1.33 -21.85
C SER A 74 -7.74 2.75 -21.49
N ASP A 75 -8.64 3.70 -21.72
CA ASP A 75 -8.44 5.11 -21.34
C ASP A 75 -8.67 5.37 -19.84
N LYS A 76 -8.91 4.32 -19.04
CA LYS A 76 -9.20 4.42 -17.61
C LYS A 76 -7.99 4.86 -16.78
N ILE A 77 -6.78 4.49 -17.20
CA ILE A 77 -5.54 4.86 -16.52
C ILE A 77 -4.93 6.05 -17.26
N ASN A 78 -4.81 7.19 -16.59
CA ASN A 78 -4.20 8.36 -17.22
C ASN A 78 -2.69 8.13 -17.35
N PHE A 79 -2.11 8.55 -18.48
CA PHE A 79 -0.65 8.50 -18.67
C PHE A 79 0.12 9.20 -17.54
N GLN A 80 -0.45 10.25 -16.94
CA GLN A 80 0.12 10.94 -15.78
C GLN A 80 0.28 10.01 -14.57
N GLU A 81 -0.64 9.06 -14.33
CA GLU A 81 -0.53 8.08 -13.25
C GLU A 81 0.63 7.12 -13.49
N LEU A 82 0.84 6.71 -14.74
CA LEU A 82 1.99 5.88 -15.13
C LEU A 82 3.31 6.63 -14.92
N LEU A 83 3.35 7.91 -15.27
CA LEU A 83 4.54 8.75 -15.04
C LEU A 83 4.81 8.92 -13.54
N ASN A 84 3.77 9.15 -12.74
CA ASN A 84 3.90 9.25 -11.29
C ASN A 84 4.41 7.93 -10.68
N TYR A 85 3.87 6.79 -11.12
CA TYR A 85 4.35 5.47 -10.71
C TYR A 85 5.81 5.25 -11.10
N PHE A 86 6.20 5.59 -12.33
CA PHE A 86 7.58 5.48 -12.79
C PHE A 86 8.53 6.35 -11.96
N ASN A 87 8.16 7.60 -11.69
CA ASN A 87 8.94 8.50 -10.85
C ASN A 87 9.08 7.94 -9.43
N TYR A 88 8.00 7.41 -8.85
CA TYR A 88 8.05 6.74 -7.55
C TYR A 88 8.91 5.46 -7.56
N GLN A 89 8.90 4.70 -8.65
CA GLN A 89 9.74 3.50 -8.78
C GLN A 89 11.22 3.83 -8.83
N ASN A 90 11.59 4.90 -9.53
CA ASN A 90 12.98 5.34 -9.70
C ASN A 90 13.42 6.37 -8.65
N GLU A 91 12.64 6.58 -7.59
CA GLU A 91 12.97 7.50 -6.50
C GLU A 91 13.12 8.97 -6.96
N PHE A 92 12.49 9.34 -8.08
CA PHE A 92 12.42 10.72 -8.58
C PHE A 92 11.34 11.56 -7.89
N THR A 93 10.76 11.05 -6.79
CA THR A 93 9.73 11.72 -6.01
C THR A 93 10.22 12.00 -4.61
N GLN A 94 9.76 13.11 -4.01
CA GLN A 94 10.06 13.45 -2.62
C GLN A 94 9.37 12.53 -1.60
N PHE A 95 8.44 11.69 -2.05
CA PHE A 95 7.70 10.73 -1.23
C PHE A 95 8.16 9.32 -1.56
N ILE A 96 8.81 8.65 -0.60
CA ILE A 96 9.32 7.28 -0.77
C ILE A 96 8.92 6.47 0.46
N THR A 97 8.47 5.23 0.26
CA THR A 97 8.18 4.33 1.39
C THR A 97 9.46 3.88 2.08
N MET A 98 9.40 3.71 3.40
CA MET A 98 10.54 3.33 4.25
C MET A 98 11.28 2.05 3.82
N HIS A 99 10.64 1.18 3.02
CA HIS A 99 11.27 -0.04 2.50
C HIS A 99 12.26 0.22 1.36
N LYS A 100 12.04 1.25 0.55
CA LYS A 100 12.91 1.58 -0.60
C LYS A 100 14.17 2.34 -0.20
N THR A 101 14.11 3.10 0.88
CA THR A 101 15.24 3.90 1.38
C THR A 101 16.29 3.06 2.12
N LYS A 102 16.18 1.72 2.15
CA LYS A 102 17.03 0.82 2.94
C LYS A 102 18.48 0.81 2.43
N GLY A 103 19.26 1.79 2.87
CA GLY A 103 20.70 1.91 2.62
C GLY A 103 21.10 3.26 2.02
N SER A 104 20.15 4.04 1.51
CA SER A 104 20.37 5.40 1.04
C SER A 104 20.03 6.41 2.13
N GLY A 105 20.90 7.41 2.31
CA GLY A 105 20.61 8.57 3.16
C GLY A 105 19.95 9.68 2.33
N ILE A 106 19.00 10.38 2.94
CA ILE A 106 18.19 11.45 2.37
C ILE A 106 18.65 12.77 2.99
N ASP A 107 18.84 13.81 2.18
CA ASP A 107 19.40 15.07 2.68
C ASP A 107 18.53 15.73 3.76
N ASN A 108 17.21 15.80 3.51
CA ASN A 108 16.23 16.36 4.42
C ASN A 108 15.04 15.42 4.55
N VAL A 109 14.66 15.06 5.79
CA VAL A 109 13.57 14.12 6.06
C VAL A 109 12.51 14.80 6.94
N LEU A 110 11.27 14.70 6.50
CA LEU A 110 10.08 14.97 7.30
C LEU A 110 9.41 13.64 7.65
N VAL A 111 9.35 13.29 8.93
CA VAL A 111 8.63 12.12 9.42
C VAL A 111 7.26 12.58 9.92
N VAL A 112 6.20 12.12 9.29
CA VAL A 112 4.83 12.30 9.80
C VAL A 112 4.47 11.04 10.58
N LEU A 113 4.37 11.17 11.91
CA LEU A 113 3.96 10.11 12.82
C LEU A 113 2.43 10.06 12.92
N ASP A 114 1.83 9.25 12.05
CA ASP A 114 0.40 9.01 12.00
C ASP A 114 0.14 7.50 11.85
N GLU A 115 -0.79 6.97 12.65
CA GLU A 115 -1.22 5.57 12.62
C GLU A 115 -2.35 5.29 11.63
N TYR A 116 -2.75 6.26 10.80
CA TYR A 116 -3.81 6.07 9.81
C TYR A 116 -3.51 4.86 8.89
N PHE A 117 -4.41 3.87 8.90
CA PHE A 117 -4.27 2.54 8.27
C PHE A 117 -3.22 1.57 8.88
N TRP A 118 -2.61 1.89 10.02
CA TRP A 118 -1.59 1.07 10.70
C TRP A 118 -2.09 0.59 12.08
N HIS A 119 -3.18 -0.18 12.10
CA HIS A 119 -3.86 -0.60 13.34
C HIS A 119 -3.00 -1.40 14.34
N GLU A 120 -1.88 -1.97 13.91
CA GLU A 120 -0.96 -2.72 14.77
C GLU A 120 0.05 -1.82 15.51
N TYR A 121 0.12 -0.53 15.14
CA TYR A 121 1.08 0.43 15.66
C TYR A 121 0.39 1.50 16.48
N ASN A 122 1.13 2.06 17.43
CA ASN A 122 0.72 3.18 18.26
C ASN A 122 2.00 3.93 18.63
N PHE A 123 2.24 5.06 17.99
CA PHE A 123 3.49 5.81 18.13
C PHE A 123 3.59 6.54 19.46
N ARG A 124 2.49 6.72 20.19
CA ARG A 124 2.53 7.17 21.60
C ARG A 124 3.36 6.24 22.48
N HIS A 125 3.38 4.94 22.17
CA HIS A 125 4.21 3.95 22.88
C HIS A 125 5.73 4.18 22.75
N ILE A 126 6.18 5.01 21.81
CA ILE A 126 7.62 5.34 21.69
C ILE A 126 8.11 6.04 22.96
N TYR A 127 7.29 6.96 23.49
CA TYR A 127 7.63 7.87 24.58
C TYR A 127 6.78 7.67 25.84
N SER A 128 5.62 7.00 25.77
CA SER A 128 4.84 6.69 26.96
C SER A 128 5.47 5.62 27.86
N GLY A 129 5.18 5.70 29.16
CA GLY A 129 5.67 4.78 30.19
C GLY A 129 4.90 3.46 30.28
N GLU A 130 3.68 3.40 29.74
CA GLU A 130 2.72 2.31 30.00
C GLU A 130 2.68 1.21 28.92
N ALA A 131 3.50 1.31 27.88
CA ALA A 131 3.42 0.41 26.74
C ALA A 131 4.02 -0.98 27.02
N ASP A 132 3.33 -2.03 26.56
CA ASP A 132 3.89 -3.38 26.34
C ASP A 132 5.25 -3.27 25.66
N ALA A 133 6.29 -3.87 26.27
CA ALA A 133 7.67 -3.79 25.82
C ALA A 133 7.86 -4.22 24.37
N ASP A 134 7.13 -5.23 23.90
CA ASP A 134 7.23 -5.72 22.52
C ASP A 134 6.64 -4.71 21.53
N LYS A 135 5.53 -4.07 21.90
CA LYS A 135 4.92 -3.00 21.09
C LYS A 135 5.81 -1.78 21.07
N LYS A 136 6.36 -1.38 22.22
CA LYS A 136 7.32 -0.26 22.32
C LYS A 136 8.52 -0.49 21.42
N TRP A 137 9.13 -1.68 21.50
CA TRP A 137 10.26 -2.06 20.66
C TRP A 137 9.95 -1.98 19.15
N LYS A 138 8.81 -2.52 18.71
CA LYS A 138 8.41 -2.47 17.29
C LYS A 138 8.22 -1.04 16.79
N ASN A 139 7.54 -0.20 17.56
CA ASN A 139 7.30 1.21 17.20
C ASN A 139 8.61 2.00 17.19
N GLN A 140 9.47 1.83 18.20
CA GLN A 140 10.78 2.48 18.27
C GLN A 140 11.71 2.05 17.12
N LYS A 141 11.70 0.77 16.74
CA LYS A 141 12.50 0.28 15.60
C LYS A 141 12.07 0.94 14.30
N LEU A 142 10.77 1.06 14.05
CA LEU A 142 10.26 1.71 12.86
C LEU A 142 10.62 3.20 12.84
N PHE A 143 10.41 3.87 13.97
CA PHE A 143 10.76 5.27 14.15
C PHE A 143 12.25 5.54 13.94
N TYR A 144 13.11 4.70 14.51
CA TYR A 144 14.55 4.76 14.32
C TYR A 144 14.93 4.61 12.84
N VAL A 145 14.34 3.66 12.12
CA VAL A 145 14.62 3.44 10.70
C VAL A 145 14.19 4.63 9.84
N ALA A 146 13.09 5.32 10.19
CA ALA A 146 12.64 6.52 9.50
C ALA A 146 13.58 7.70 9.77
N CYS A 147 13.91 7.96 11.03
CA CYS A 147 14.74 9.10 11.45
C CYS A 147 16.20 8.98 10.99
N SER A 148 16.78 7.77 11.04
CA SER A 148 18.18 7.52 10.68
C SER A 148 18.50 7.68 9.18
N ARG A 149 17.51 8.00 8.34
CA ARG A 149 17.73 8.35 6.94
C ARG A 149 18.21 9.78 6.74
N ALA A 150 17.95 10.68 7.67
CA ALA A 150 18.29 12.08 7.52
C ALA A 150 19.82 12.28 7.56
N LYS A 151 20.38 12.98 6.56
CA LYS A 151 21.79 13.39 6.56
C LYS A 151 21.98 14.78 7.16
N ASN A 152 21.13 15.74 6.79
CA ASN A 152 21.30 17.15 7.17
C ASN A 152 20.19 17.63 8.11
N ASN A 153 18.92 17.43 7.72
CA ASN A 153 17.77 17.95 8.49
C ASN A 153 16.74 16.86 8.75
N LEU A 154 16.26 16.79 9.99
CA LEU A 154 15.15 15.93 10.43
C LEU A 154 14.09 16.78 11.11
N LYS A 155 12.84 16.65 10.65
CA LYS A 155 11.66 17.18 11.33
C LYS A 155 10.64 16.08 11.53
N ILE A 156 9.95 16.12 12.65
CA ILE A 156 8.98 15.10 13.06
C ILE A 156 7.68 15.84 13.36
N VAL A 157 6.60 15.40 12.73
CA VAL A 157 5.26 15.96 12.90
C VAL A 157 4.39 14.87 13.50
N ARG A 158 3.72 15.18 14.61
CA ARG A 158 2.79 14.30 15.30
C ARG A 158 1.51 15.07 15.55
N LEU A 159 0.38 14.49 15.16
CA LEU A 159 -0.93 14.97 15.57
C LEU A 159 -1.18 14.45 16.99
N ILE A 160 -1.43 15.36 17.92
CA ILE A 160 -1.60 15.05 19.33
C ILE A 160 -3.10 14.91 19.63
N SER A 161 -3.46 13.86 20.38
CA SER A 161 -4.85 13.50 20.66
C SER A 161 -5.39 14.20 21.92
N ASP A 162 -4.51 14.44 22.89
CA ASP A 162 -4.85 14.99 24.21
C ASP A 162 -3.64 15.66 24.90
N GLU A 163 -3.90 16.45 25.94
CA GLU A 163 -2.87 17.16 26.73
C GLU A 163 -1.90 16.22 27.48
N CYS A 164 -2.32 14.97 27.74
CA CYS A 164 -1.46 13.99 28.37
C CYS A 164 -0.39 13.51 27.38
N GLU A 165 -0.76 13.21 26.13
CA GLU A 165 0.18 12.87 25.05
C GLU A 165 1.16 14.01 24.79
N LYS A 166 0.69 15.27 24.83
CA LYS A 166 1.55 16.45 24.75
C LYS A 166 2.59 16.48 25.87
N SER A 167 2.16 16.29 27.11
CA SER A 167 3.06 16.28 28.28
C SER A 167 4.10 15.17 28.20
N GLU A 168 3.71 13.98 27.73
CA GLU A 168 4.64 12.86 27.53
C GLU A 168 5.65 13.14 26.41
N LEU A 169 5.22 13.78 25.32
CA LEU A 169 6.10 14.22 24.24
C LEU A 169 7.13 15.23 24.74
N GLU A 170 6.68 16.28 25.43
CA GLU A 170 7.53 17.34 26.00
C GLU A 170 8.52 16.81 27.05
N ALA A 171 8.14 15.76 27.78
CA ALA A 171 9.05 15.09 28.70
C ALA A 171 10.12 14.25 28.00
N PHE A 172 9.85 13.78 26.77
CA PHE A 172 10.74 12.86 26.04
C PHE A 172 11.65 13.57 25.03
N PHE A 173 11.17 14.64 24.39
CA PHE A 173 11.92 15.38 23.35
C PHE A 173 12.22 16.81 23.79
N ASP A 174 13.50 17.20 23.69
CA ASP A 174 13.94 18.54 24.14
C ASP A 174 13.50 19.70 23.23
N ASN A 175 13.24 19.43 21.94
CA ASN A 175 12.99 20.46 20.92
C ASN A 175 11.61 20.29 20.27
N ILE A 176 10.58 20.79 20.94
CA ILE A 176 9.19 20.75 20.46
C ILE A 176 8.71 22.15 20.09
N THR A 177 7.93 22.24 19.02
CA THR A 177 7.22 23.45 18.63
C THR A 177 5.78 23.07 18.35
N GLU A 178 4.86 23.60 19.16
CA GLU A 178 3.42 23.44 18.94
C GLU A 178 2.97 24.33 17.77
N ILE A 179 2.13 23.78 16.90
CA ILE A 179 1.53 24.51 15.78
C ILE A 179 0.02 24.34 15.89
N MET A 180 -0.68 25.44 16.10
CA MET A 180 -2.14 25.48 16.04
C MET A 180 -2.53 25.63 14.57
N ILE A 181 -3.39 24.73 14.08
CA ILE A 181 -3.96 24.83 12.73
C ILE A 181 -5.25 25.63 12.88
N GLU A 182 -5.30 26.82 12.25
CA GLU A 182 -6.49 27.68 12.15
C GLU A 182 -7.55 27.10 11.21
#